data_AF-A0A957DDS0-F1
#
_entry.id   AF-A0A957DDS0-F1
#
_cell.length_a   1.000
_cell.length_b   1.000
_cell.length_c   1.000
_cell.angle_alpha   90.00
_cell.angle_beta   90.00
_cell.angle_gamma   90.00
#
_symmetry.space_group_name_H-M   'P 1'
#
loop_
_entity.id
_entity.type
_entity.pdbx_description
1 polymer ?
#
loop_
_entity_poly.entity_id
_entity_poly.type
_entity_poly.pdbx_seq_one_letter_code
_entity_poly.pdbx_strand_id
1 'polypeptide(L)'
;PPPYLVVRGEVFFPLDRFEAFNEAQAANGERTYMNPRNAASGSLRQLDSNITANRPLALLCYDFVAWEGIDIPRQWARLAYLRDMGFPVSPDVAYCANLDEVAAQYERWEAHRNEINYEVDGIVVKINDRPLADSLGFVGKDPRGALAMKFPALEKTTRLLDVKVNVGRTGVLAPAAVLEPVEIGGVVVQNATLHNYDEIARKDIRIGDRVWVKRAGEVIPYIVGPVTDLRDGSEQVVTPPERCPFCDAPVVRVPGEVALYCDNPACPEQLVRRVEYFVSRGAMDIGTFGSQTAALLFEKGLIHDVADIYYLQRDDLLALEGYKEKKVDNLLAGIEASKSQPPERLLAALGVRFVGGVVAGLLL
;
A
#
# COMPACT_ATOMS: atom_id res chain seq x y z
N PRO A 1 32.76 14.34 13.77
CA PRO A 1 31.39 13.78 13.70
C PRO A 1 30.83 13.64 15.12
N PRO A 2 29.51 13.74 15.32
CA PRO A 2 28.91 13.50 16.63
C PRO A 2 29.16 12.05 17.08
N PRO A 3 29.19 11.78 18.40
CA PRO A 3 29.36 10.43 18.91
C PRO A 3 28.19 9.51 18.56
N TYR A 4 27.00 10.08 18.36
CA TYR A 4 25.81 9.38 17.92
C TYR A 4 25.03 10.20 16.90
N LEU A 5 24.58 9.55 15.82
CA LEU A 5 23.76 10.14 14.78
C LEU A 5 22.93 9.06 14.06
N VAL A 6 21.62 9.29 13.95
CA VAL A 6 20.70 8.48 13.17
C VAL A 6 20.20 9.28 11.97
N VAL A 7 20.71 8.96 10.79
CA VAL A 7 20.35 9.62 9.53
C VAL A 7 19.16 8.92 8.88
N ARG A 8 18.23 9.71 8.34
CA ARG A 8 17.14 9.23 7.49
C ARG A 8 17.36 9.68 6.04
N GLY A 9 17.12 8.75 5.14
CA GLY A 9 17.21 8.95 3.71
C GLY A 9 16.34 7.97 2.96
N GLU A 10 16.24 8.16 1.66
CA GLU A 10 15.54 7.27 0.74
C GLU A 10 16.55 6.59 -0.17
N VAL A 11 16.47 5.26 -0.26
CA VAL A 11 17.22 4.48 -1.24
C VAL A 11 16.33 4.26 -2.45
N PHE A 12 16.86 4.54 -3.63
CA PHE A 12 16.13 4.47 -4.89
C PHE A 12 17.02 3.95 -6.02
N PHE A 13 16.39 3.67 -7.15
CA PHE A 13 17.06 3.34 -8.39
C PHE A 13 17.06 4.58 -9.30
N PRO A 14 18.23 5.09 -9.71
CA PRO A 14 18.30 6.03 -10.83
C PRO A 14 17.72 5.37 -12.10
N LEU A 15 17.00 6.14 -12.92
CA LEU A 15 16.27 5.62 -14.08
C LEU A 15 17.21 4.98 -15.11
N ASP A 16 18.27 5.68 -15.49
CA ASP A 16 19.31 5.17 -16.40
C ASP A 16 19.91 3.83 -15.94
N ARG A 17 20.22 3.72 -14.65
CA ARG A 17 20.80 2.53 -14.03
C ARG A 17 19.78 1.41 -13.90
N PHE A 18 18.51 1.73 -13.67
CA PHE A 18 17.42 0.77 -13.63
C PHE A 18 17.15 0.16 -14.99
N GLU A 19 17.13 0.99 -16.04
CA GLU A 19 16.97 0.55 -17.43
C GLU A 19 18.11 -0.40 -17.82
N ALA A 20 19.37 0.03 -17.66
CA ALA A 20 20.54 -0.81 -17.95
C ALA A 20 20.54 -2.11 -17.13
N PHE A 21 20.11 -2.05 -15.87
CA PHE A 21 19.97 -3.22 -15.02
C PHE A 21 18.91 -4.20 -15.54
N ASN A 22 17.74 -3.71 -15.94
CA ASN A 22 16.68 -4.54 -16.53
C ASN A 22 17.08 -5.14 -17.88
N GLU A 23 17.79 -4.38 -18.73
CA GLU A 23 18.33 -4.89 -20.00
C GLU A 23 19.29 -6.05 -19.79
N ALA A 24 20.20 -5.94 -18.81
CA ALA A 24 21.12 -7.02 -18.45
C ALA A 24 20.37 -8.27 -17.92
N GLN A 25 19.34 -8.07 -17.08
CA GLN A 25 18.49 -9.17 -16.61
C GLN A 25 17.80 -9.87 -17.79
N ALA A 26 17.22 -9.11 -18.71
CA ALA A 26 16.53 -9.65 -19.88
C ALA A 26 17.48 -10.43 -20.80
N ALA A 27 18.69 -9.91 -21.04
CA ALA A 27 19.72 -10.57 -21.84
C ALA A 27 20.16 -11.92 -21.24
N ASN A 28 20.11 -12.06 -19.91
CA ASN A 28 20.41 -13.28 -19.19
C ASN A 28 19.19 -14.22 -19.01
N GLY A 29 18.03 -13.87 -19.59
CA GLY A 29 16.80 -14.64 -19.43
C GLY A 29 16.19 -14.57 -18.02
N GLU A 30 16.58 -13.58 -17.23
CA GLU A 30 16.11 -13.38 -15.87
C GLU A 30 14.85 -12.49 -15.84
N ARG A 31 14.15 -12.52 -14.71
CA ARG A 31 12.97 -11.68 -14.48
C ARG A 31 13.38 -10.20 -14.42
N THR A 32 12.69 -9.36 -15.18
CA THR A 32 12.79 -7.90 -15.12
C THR A 32 11.86 -7.33 -14.04
N TYR A 33 12.18 -6.12 -13.60
CA TYR A 33 11.40 -5.40 -12.61
C TYR A 33 10.52 -4.35 -13.29
N MET A 34 9.30 -4.18 -12.78
CA MET A 34 8.31 -3.29 -13.40
C MET A 34 8.54 -1.80 -13.08
N ASN A 35 8.95 -1.47 -11.85
CA ASN A 35 9.23 -0.08 -11.48
C ASN A 35 10.45 0.04 -10.55
N PRO A 36 11.16 1.19 -10.61
CA PRO A 36 12.33 1.48 -9.80
C PRO A 36 12.11 1.32 -8.29
N ARG A 37 10.97 1.77 -7.75
CA ARG A 37 10.70 1.73 -6.31
C ARG A 37 10.62 0.31 -5.74
N ASN A 38 9.82 -0.54 -6.37
CA ASN A 38 9.67 -1.93 -5.95
C ASN A 38 10.98 -2.69 -6.12
N ALA A 39 11.72 -2.39 -7.19
CA ALA A 39 13.05 -2.92 -7.41
C ALA A 39 14.00 -2.52 -6.27
N ALA A 40 14.00 -1.25 -5.83
CA ALA A 40 14.84 -0.76 -4.74
C ALA A 40 14.54 -1.48 -3.42
N SER A 41 13.25 -1.56 -3.05
CA SER A 41 12.82 -2.26 -1.83
C SER A 41 13.19 -3.74 -1.87
N GLY A 42 12.98 -4.42 -3.01
CA GLY A 42 13.36 -5.83 -3.17
C GLY A 42 14.87 -6.03 -3.13
N SER A 43 15.62 -5.08 -3.69
CA SER A 43 17.09 -5.10 -3.73
C SER A 43 17.74 -4.91 -2.36
N LEU A 44 17.12 -4.13 -1.48
CA LEU A 44 17.60 -3.95 -0.10
C LEU A 44 17.26 -5.12 0.82
N ARG A 45 16.20 -5.86 0.54
CA ARG A 45 15.69 -6.94 1.40
C ARG A 45 16.24 -8.32 0.99
N GLN A 46 17.54 -8.37 0.69
CA GLN A 46 18.23 -9.60 0.35
C GLN A 46 18.92 -10.17 1.60
N LEU A 47 18.87 -11.50 1.76
CA LEU A 47 19.61 -12.19 2.83
C LEU A 47 21.12 -12.15 2.57
N ASP A 48 21.53 -12.24 1.30
CA ASP A 48 22.91 -12.10 0.87
C ASP A 48 23.17 -10.67 0.38
N SER A 49 24.01 -9.94 1.11
CA SER A 49 24.38 -8.55 0.79
C SER A 49 25.13 -8.43 -0.53
N ASN A 50 25.75 -9.49 -1.04
CA ASN A 50 26.41 -9.47 -2.35
C ASN A 50 25.41 -9.25 -3.48
N ILE A 51 24.17 -9.71 -3.32
CA ILE A 51 23.11 -9.45 -4.29
C ILE A 51 22.81 -7.95 -4.32
N THR A 52 22.62 -7.32 -3.15
CA THR A 52 22.39 -5.88 -3.04
C THR A 52 23.56 -5.06 -3.60
N ALA A 53 24.80 -5.49 -3.36
CA ALA A 53 26.01 -4.81 -3.86
C ALA A 53 26.06 -4.73 -5.40
N ASN A 54 25.45 -5.70 -6.10
CA ASN A 54 25.34 -5.72 -7.56
C ASN A 54 24.13 -4.93 -8.09
N ARG A 55 23.31 -4.33 -7.22
CA ARG A 55 22.18 -3.50 -7.62
C ARG A 55 22.64 -2.04 -7.64
N PRO A 56 22.48 -1.30 -8.75
CA PRO A 56 23.00 0.06 -8.89
C PRO A 56 22.14 1.12 -8.16
N LEU A 57 21.90 0.90 -6.87
CA LEU A 57 21.11 1.75 -5.97
C LEU A 57 21.83 3.08 -5.68
N ALA A 58 21.04 4.10 -5.35
CA ALA A 58 21.49 5.38 -4.84
C ALA A 58 20.75 5.74 -3.54
N LEU A 59 21.32 6.67 -2.77
CA LEU A 59 20.77 7.14 -1.50
C LEU A 59 20.67 8.66 -1.53
N LEU A 60 19.58 9.23 -1.01
CA LEU A 60 19.44 10.65 -0.71
C LEU A 60 18.99 10.84 0.74
N CYS A 61 19.81 11.47 1.55
CA CYS A 61 19.56 11.79 2.94
C CYS A 61 18.82 13.13 3.07
N TYR A 62 17.83 13.19 3.95
CA TYR A 62 16.94 14.35 4.08
C TYR A 62 16.68 14.79 5.53
N ASP A 63 17.13 14.03 6.53
CA ASP A 63 17.02 14.41 7.95
C ASP A 63 17.94 13.55 8.83
N PHE A 64 18.06 13.93 10.09
CA PHE A 64 18.55 13.06 11.16
C PHE A 64 17.62 13.19 12.37
N VAL A 65 17.36 12.06 13.05
CA VAL A 65 16.25 11.96 14.02
C VAL A 65 16.67 11.67 15.44
N ALA A 66 17.92 11.28 15.65
CA ALA A 66 18.52 11.17 16.97
C ALA A 66 20.02 11.47 16.85
N TRP A 67 20.56 12.21 17.81
CA TRP A 67 21.95 12.65 17.79
C TRP A 67 22.40 13.09 19.19
N GLU A 68 23.72 13.20 19.37
CA GLU A 68 24.33 13.70 20.61
C GLU A 68 25.31 14.83 20.33
N GLY A 69 25.35 15.85 21.19
CA GLY A 69 26.41 16.87 21.20
C GLY A 69 26.34 17.93 20.10
N ILE A 70 25.24 18.03 19.36
CA ILE A 70 25.04 19.03 18.31
C ILE A 70 23.64 19.62 18.47
N ASP A 71 23.44 20.91 18.25
CA ASP A 71 22.10 21.49 18.12
C ASP A 71 22.01 22.22 16.78
N ILE A 72 21.16 21.71 15.89
CA ILE A 72 20.89 22.30 14.57
C ILE A 72 19.37 22.50 14.46
N PRO A 73 18.84 23.66 14.92
CA PRO A 73 17.41 23.88 15.05
C PRO A 73 16.73 24.26 13.73
N ARG A 74 17.46 24.22 12.60
CA ARG A 74 16.96 24.57 11.27
C ARG A 74 17.08 23.40 10.31
N GLN A 75 15.98 22.98 9.69
CA GLN A 75 15.96 21.92 8.67
C GLN A 75 16.97 22.19 7.54
N TRP A 76 17.04 23.44 7.06
CA TRP A 76 17.99 23.85 6.03
C TRP A 76 19.44 23.65 6.45
N ALA A 77 19.77 24.02 7.70
CA ALA A 77 21.11 23.81 8.25
C ALA A 77 21.42 22.31 8.47
N ARG A 78 20.41 21.48 8.74
CA ARG A 78 20.59 20.02 8.82
C ARG A 78 20.98 19.42 7.47
N LEU A 79 20.35 19.88 6.38
CA LEU A 79 20.70 19.43 5.03
C LEU A 79 22.14 19.83 4.66
N ALA A 80 22.54 21.06 4.99
CA ALA A 80 23.92 21.52 4.82
C ALA A 80 24.89 20.66 5.65
N TYR A 81 24.57 20.41 6.92
CA TYR A 81 25.39 19.59 7.80
C TYR A 81 25.58 18.14 7.30
N LEU A 82 24.50 17.52 6.81
CA LEU A 82 24.57 16.19 6.19
C LEU A 82 25.50 16.19 4.97
N ARG A 83 25.42 17.21 4.12
CA ARG A 83 26.30 17.38 2.96
C ARG A 83 27.77 17.54 3.36
N ASP A 84 28.04 18.37 4.37
CA ASP A 84 29.40 18.61 4.87
C ASP A 84 30.03 17.35 5.50
N MET A 85 29.21 16.45 6.04
CA MET A 85 29.65 15.12 6.51
C MET A 85 29.83 14.09 5.38
N GLY A 86 29.53 14.43 4.13
CA GLY A 86 29.65 13.54 2.98
C GLY A 86 28.42 12.65 2.73
N PHE A 87 27.31 12.88 3.42
CA PHE A 87 26.06 12.20 3.05
C PHE A 87 25.52 12.76 1.74
N PRO A 88 24.99 11.91 0.84
CA PRO A 88 24.37 12.37 -0.39
C PRO A 88 23.08 13.10 -0.04
N VAL A 89 23.01 14.40 -0.32
CA VAL A 89 21.81 15.23 -0.15
C VAL A 89 21.40 15.70 -1.52
N SER A 90 20.08 15.73 -1.79
CA SER A 90 19.60 16.08 -3.13
C SER A 90 20.06 17.50 -3.51
N PRO A 91 20.56 17.71 -4.75
CA PRO A 91 20.85 19.05 -5.24
C PRO A 91 19.57 19.88 -5.44
N ASP A 92 18.41 19.21 -5.45
CA ASP A 92 17.11 19.73 -5.80
C ASP A 92 16.35 20.35 -4.62
N VAL A 93 17.01 20.51 -3.47
CA VAL A 93 16.44 21.14 -2.28
C VAL A 93 16.41 22.66 -2.42
N ALA A 94 15.28 23.26 -2.05
CA ALA A 94 15.11 24.72 -2.05
C ALA A 94 14.71 25.22 -0.65
N TYR A 95 15.27 26.34 -0.24
CA TYR A 95 14.77 27.12 0.87
C TYR A 95 13.72 28.11 0.35
N CYS A 96 12.53 28.09 0.94
CA CYS A 96 11.44 29.01 0.62
C CYS A 96 11.13 29.87 1.86
N ALA A 97 11.16 31.20 1.71
CA ALA A 97 10.91 32.12 2.81
C ALA A 97 9.41 32.28 3.13
N ASN A 98 8.53 31.92 2.21
CA ASN A 98 7.07 32.05 2.32
C ASN A 98 6.35 30.98 1.47
N LEU A 99 5.02 30.93 1.57
CA LEU A 99 4.19 29.95 0.87
C LEU A 99 4.11 30.19 -0.64
N ASP A 100 4.25 31.44 -1.11
CA ASP A 100 4.24 31.75 -2.54
C ASP A 100 5.46 31.14 -3.24
N GLU A 101 6.62 31.21 -2.59
CA GLU A 101 7.83 30.53 -3.04
C GLU A 101 7.68 29.00 -3.03
N VAL A 102 6.96 28.44 -2.05
CA VAL A 102 6.64 27.00 -2.03
C VAL A 102 5.75 26.61 -3.21
N ALA A 103 4.72 27.41 -3.51
CA ALA A 103 3.85 27.20 -4.67
C ALA A 103 4.62 27.27 -5.99
N ALA A 104 5.51 28.25 -6.14
CA ALA A 104 6.38 28.38 -7.30
C ALA A 104 7.33 27.17 -7.47
N GLN A 105 7.86 26.63 -6.36
CA GLN A 105 8.65 25.38 -6.41
C GLN A 105 7.79 24.18 -6.82
N TYR A 106 6.55 24.09 -6.34
CA TYR A 106 5.63 23.03 -6.73
C TYR A 106 5.36 23.04 -8.24
N GLU A 107 4.98 24.19 -8.80
CA GLU A 107 4.72 24.34 -10.23
C GLU A 107 5.96 24.03 -11.08
N ARG A 108 7.13 24.51 -10.64
CA ARG A 108 8.40 24.19 -11.30
C ARG A 108 8.64 22.68 -11.31
N TRP A 109 8.52 22.02 -10.16
CA TRP A 109 8.79 20.58 -10.08
C TRP A 109 7.75 19.75 -10.83
N GLU A 110 6.49 20.17 -10.84
CA GLU A 110 5.45 19.50 -11.62
C GLU A 110 5.80 19.45 -13.11
N ALA A 111 6.33 20.56 -13.66
CA ALA A 111 6.75 20.64 -15.05
C ALA A 111 8.04 19.85 -15.35
N HIS A 112 9.01 19.86 -14.43
CA HIS A 112 10.35 19.30 -14.66
C HIS A 112 10.55 17.88 -14.08
N ARG A 113 9.53 17.28 -13.44
CA ARG A 113 9.65 15.96 -12.78
C ARG A 113 10.13 14.82 -13.69
N ASN A 114 9.98 14.95 -15.01
CA ASN A 114 10.41 13.95 -15.99
C ASN A 114 11.82 14.20 -16.52
N GLU A 115 12.50 15.26 -16.10
CA GLU A 115 13.84 15.64 -16.54
C GLU A 115 14.93 15.13 -15.59
N ILE A 116 14.54 14.70 -14.39
CA ILE A 116 15.45 14.13 -13.40
C ILE A 116 15.56 12.62 -13.58
N ASN A 117 16.72 12.09 -13.17
CA ASN A 117 17.07 10.69 -13.35
C ASN A 117 16.50 9.78 -12.24
N TYR A 118 15.35 10.12 -11.67
CA TYR A 118 14.65 9.32 -10.67
C TYR A 118 13.17 9.72 -10.59
N GLU A 119 12.31 8.77 -10.23
CA GLU A 119 10.86 9.05 -10.10
C GLU A 119 10.58 9.89 -8.84
N VAL A 120 9.70 10.88 -8.99
CA VAL A 120 9.15 11.69 -7.90
C VAL A 120 7.64 11.77 -8.02
N ASP A 121 6.93 11.63 -6.90
CA ASP A 121 5.46 11.70 -6.84
C ASP A 121 4.94 13.02 -6.24
N GLY A 122 5.85 13.95 -5.92
CA GLY A 122 5.55 15.25 -5.33
C GLY A 122 6.78 15.94 -4.73
N ILE A 123 6.53 16.99 -3.95
CA ILE A 123 7.52 17.63 -3.09
C ILE A 123 7.15 17.46 -1.62
N VAL A 124 8.13 17.51 -0.72
CA VAL A 124 7.89 17.53 0.72
C VAL A 124 8.23 18.92 1.26
N VAL A 125 7.22 19.60 1.78
CA VAL A 125 7.35 20.90 2.44
C VAL A 125 7.53 20.65 3.94
N LYS A 126 8.60 21.21 4.52
CA LYS A 126 8.89 21.08 5.96
C LYS A 126 9.01 22.47 6.57
N ILE A 127 8.46 22.66 7.76
CA ILE A 127 8.73 23.87 8.55
C ILE A 127 10.23 23.89 8.87
N ASN A 128 10.90 24.98 8.50
CA ASN A 128 12.34 25.08 8.68
C ASN A 128 12.74 25.16 10.17
N ASP A 129 11.92 25.78 11.00
CA ASP A 129 12.10 25.81 12.46
C ASP A 129 11.75 24.46 13.09
N ARG A 130 12.77 23.71 13.53
CA ARG A 130 12.58 22.35 14.06
C ARG A 130 11.87 22.31 15.42
N PRO A 131 12.24 23.12 16.41
CA PRO A 131 11.49 23.22 17.66
C PRO A 131 10.01 23.50 17.44
N LEU A 132 9.68 24.41 16.52
CA LEU A 132 8.28 24.68 16.16
C LEU A 132 7.62 23.44 15.51
N ALA A 133 8.26 22.84 14.51
CA ALA A 133 7.74 21.65 13.83
C ALA A 133 7.47 20.49 14.79
N ASP A 134 8.36 20.27 15.76
CA ASP A 134 8.24 19.23 16.79
C ASP A 134 7.10 19.53 17.77
N SER A 135 6.92 20.79 18.17
CA SER A 135 5.84 21.22 19.08
C SER A 135 4.44 21.03 18.50
N LEU A 136 4.31 20.98 17.16
CA LEU A 136 3.02 20.75 16.51
C LEU A 136 2.53 19.30 16.67
N GLY A 137 3.43 18.34 16.94
CA GLY A 137 3.10 16.93 17.14
C GLY A 137 2.66 16.20 15.86
N PHE A 138 1.83 15.17 16.04
CA PHE A 138 1.43 14.21 15.01
C PHE A 138 -0.10 14.02 14.97
N VAL A 139 -0.64 13.68 13.79
CA VAL A 139 -2.01 13.15 13.64
C VAL A 139 -1.89 11.70 13.15
N GLY A 140 -2.27 10.75 13.99
CA GLY A 140 -2.00 9.33 13.71
C GLY A 140 -0.50 9.08 13.59
N LYS A 141 -0.03 8.77 12.38
CA LYS A 141 1.40 8.53 12.07
C LYS A 141 2.09 9.70 11.37
N ASP A 142 1.34 10.74 11.00
CA ASP A 142 1.83 11.80 10.10
C ASP A 142 2.22 13.06 10.91
N PRO A 143 3.43 13.62 10.70
CA PRO A 143 3.88 14.82 11.41
C PRO A 143 3.14 16.07 10.94
N ARG A 144 2.73 16.94 11.87
CA ARG A 144 2.03 18.20 11.53
C ARG A 144 2.97 19.30 10.99
N GLY A 145 4.27 19.21 11.28
CA GLY A 145 5.28 20.15 10.80
C GLY A 145 5.82 19.88 9.39
N ALA A 146 5.26 18.90 8.66
CA ALA A 146 5.65 18.58 7.29
C ALA A 146 4.44 18.12 6.47
N LEU A 147 4.47 18.38 5.16
CA LEU A 147 3.42 18.03 4.22
C LEU A 147 4.02 17.50 2.91
N ALA A 148 3.54 16.35 2.45
CA ALA A 148 3.82 15.87 1.10
C ALA A 148 2.79 16.45 0.13
N MET A 149 3.23 17.37 -0.73
CA MET A 149 2.42 17.93 -1.82
C MET A 149 2.63 17.08 -3.07
N LYS A 150 1.70 16.15 -3.31
CA LYS A 150 1.77 15.23 -4.44
C LYS A 150 1.37 15.91 -5.74
N PHE A 151 2.09 15.59 -6.82
CA PHE A 151 1.68 16.04 -8.15
C PHE A 151 0.36 15.39 -8.57
N PRO A 152 -0.38 15.99 -9.51
CA PRO A 152 -1.55 15.34 -10.09
C PRO A 152 -1.13 14.00 -10.68
N ALA A 153 -1.83 12.97 -10.24
CA ALA A 153 -1.66 11.62 -10.74
C ALA A 153 -1.84 11.58 -12.25
N LEU A 154 -1.00 10.80 -12.92
CA LEU A 154 -1.13 10.53 -14.34
C LEU A 154 -2.48 9.85 -14.61
N GLU A 155 -3.27 10.46 -15.48
CA GLU A 155 -4.54 9.92 -15.96
C GLU A 155 -4.32 9.26 -17.31
N LYS A 156 -4.83 8.04 -17.49
CA LYS A 156 -4.85 7.35 -18.78
C LYS A 156 -6.25 6.81 -19.03
N THR A 157 -6.62 6.68 -20.29
CA THR A 157 -7.85 5.98 -20.66
C THR A 157 -7.58 4.52 -20.98
N THR A 158 -8.48 3.64 -20.58
CA THR A 158 -8.47 2.23 -20.98
C THR A 158 -9.91 1.71 -21.07
N ARG A 159 -10.10 0.49 -21.56
CA ARG A 159 -11.43 -0.13 -21.64
C ARG A 159 -11.81 -0.82 -20.33
N LEU A 160 -13.04 -0.58 -19.85
CA LEU A 160 -13.65 -1.33 -18.76
C LEU A 160 -14.20 -2.65 -19.31
N LEU A 161 -13.54 -3.76 -18.98
CA LEU A 161 -13.89 -5.08 -19.47
C LEU A 161 -15.02 -5.73 -18.67
N ASP A 162 -15.00 -5.56 -17.34
CA ASP A 162 -15.95 -6.18 -16.43
C ASP A 162 -15.96 -5.45 -15.07
N VAL A 163 -16.98 -5.70 -14.25
CA VAL A 163 -17.05 -5.24 -12.86
C VAL A 163 -17.23 -6.44 -11.94
N LYS A 164 -16.20 -6.73 -11.15
CA LYS A 164 -16.24 -7.80 -10.15
C LYS A 164 -16.63 -7.26 -8.79
N VAL A 165 -17.26 -8.10 -7.99
CA VAL A 165 -17.61 -7.77 -6.61
C VAL A 165 -16.57 -8.35 -5.68
N ASN A 166 -15.94 -7.50 -4.88
CA ASN A 166 -15.10 -7.93 -3.77
C ASN A 166 -15.92 -7.89 -2.48
N VAL A 167 -15.73 -8.87 -1.60
CA VAL A 167 -16.26 -8.80 -0.24
C VAL A 167 -15.12 -8.50 0.74
N GLY A 168 -15.28 -7.45 1.53
CA GLY A 168 -14.35 -7.09 2.59
C GLY A 168 -14.54 -7.95 3.84
N ARG A 169 -13.57 -7.89 4.76
CA ARG A 169 -13.61 -8.62 6.04
C ARG A 169 -14.86 -8.35 6.90
N THR A 170 -15.46 -7.16 6.76
CA THR A 170 -16.69 -6.75 7.47
C THR A 170 -17.94 -6.95 6.62
N GLY A 171 -17.86 -7.72 5.54
CA GLY A 171 -18.98 -8.00 4.64
C GLY A 171 -19.27 -6.95 3.58
N VAL A 172 -18.52 -5.84 3.53
CA VAL A 172 -18.73 -4.79 2.50
C VAL A 172 -18.55 -5.37 1.10
N LEU A 173 -19.56 -5.25 0.25
CA LEU A 173 -19.54 -5.62 -1.15
C LEU A 173 -19.11 -4.41 -1.99
N ALA A 174 -17.82 -4.37 -2.35
CA ALA A 174 -17.21 -3.27 -3.09
C ALA A 174 -17.01 -3.66 -4.57
N PRO A 175 -17.50 -2.85 -5.52
CA PRO A 175 -17.24 -3.08 -6.94
C PRO A 175 -15.79 -2.74 -7.32
N ALA A 176 -15.18 -3.59 -8.13
CA ALA A 176 -13.85 -3.42 -8.68
C ALA A 176 -13.91 -3.55 -10.22
N ALA A 177 -13.36 -2.55 -10.89
CA ALA A 177 -13.22 -2.54 -12.34
C ALA A 177 -12.13 -3.53 -12.76
N VAL A 178 -12.44 -4.35 -13.76
CA VAL A 178 -11.49 -5.15 -14.53
C VAL A 178 -11.22 -4.40 -15.82
N LEU A 179 -9.96 -4.08 -16.07
CA LEU A 179 -9.54 -3.16 -17.12
C LEU A 179 -8.70 -3.87 -18.17
N GLU A 180 -8.80 -3.40 -19.41
CA GLU A 180 -7.79 -3.67 -20.41
C GLU A 180 -6.43 -3.14 -19.90
N PRO A 181 -5.35 -3.95 -19.97
CA PRO A 181 -4.07 -3.57 -19.37
C PRO A 181 -3.58 -2.21 -19.88
N VAL A 182 -3.35 -1.28 -18.97
CA VAL A 182 -2.88 0.08 -19.29
C VAL A 182 -1.71 0.47 -18.42
N GLU A 183 -0.68 1.06 -19.02
CA GLU A 183 0.49 1.52 -18.28
C GLU A 183 0.28 2.94 -17.74
N ILE A 184 0.36 3.10 -16.41
CA ILE A 184 0.17 4.38 -15.70
C ILE A 184 1.33 4.58 -14.71
N GLY A 185 2.30 5.43 -15.10
CA GLY A 185 3.49 5.69 -14.28
C GLY A 185 4.31 4.43 -14.03
N GLY A 186 4.74 3.76 -15.11
CA GLY A 186 5.60 2.57 -15.08
C GLY A 186 4.95 1.30 -14.52
N VAL A 187 3.63 1.29 -14.27
CA VAL A 187 2.91 0.10 -13.77
C VAL A 187 1.72 -0.22 -14.66
N VAL A 188 1.61 -1.49 -15.05
CA VAL A 188 0.44 -2.01 -15.75
C VAL A 188 -0.72 -2.17 -14.76
N VAL A 189 -1.78 -1.40 -14.99
CA VAL A 189 -3.02 -1.42 -14.22
C VAL A 189 -4.04 -2.27 -14.96
N GLN A 190 -4.56 -3.30 -14.28
CA GLN A 190 -5.64 -4.17 -14.77
C GLN A 190 -6.88 -4.16 -13.87
N ASN A 191 -6.75 -3.62 -12.66
CA ASN A 191 -7.86 -3.53 -11.71
C ASN A 191 -7.87 -2.14 -11.09
N ALA A 192 -9.06 -1.58 -10.85
CA ALA A 192 -9.24 -0.29 -10.19
C ALA A 192 -10.48 -0.29 -9.30
N THR A 193 -10.50 0.52 -8.25
CA THR A 193 -11.70 0.67 -7.42
C THR A 193 -12.75 1.53 -8.12
N LEU A 194 -14.01 1.12 -8.00
CA LEU A 194 -15.18 1.91 -8.40
C LEU A 194 -15.87 2.56 -7.18
N HIS A 195 -15.27 2.42 -5.99
CA HIS A 195 -15.76 2.88 -4.69
C HIS A 195 -17.05 2.19 -4.22
N ASN A 196 -18.19 2.44 -4.88
CA ASN A 196 -19.50 1.86 -4.54
C ASN A 196 -20.47 1.97 -5.74
N TYR A 197 -21.60 1.27 -5.67
CA TYR A 197 -22.59 1.23 -6.76
C TYR A 197 -23.31 2.56 -6.97
N ASP A 198 -23.46 3.38 -5.92
CA ASP A 198 -24.05 4.73 -6.07
C ASP A 198 -23.12 5.64 -6.91
N GLU A 199 -21.81 5.56 -6.73
CA GLU A 199 -20.82 6.30 -7.54
C GLU A 199 -20.80 5.83 -9.00
N ILE A 200 -20.93 4.52 -9.23
CA ILE A 200 -21.07 3.94 -10.57
C ILE A 200 -22.30 4.53 -11.27
N ALA A 201 -23.46 4.52 -10.60
CA ALA A 201 -24.70 5.07 -11.14
C ALA A 201 -24.61 6.58 -11.34
N ARG A 202 -24.05 7.33 -10.38
CA ARG A 202 -23.89 8.79 -10.45
C ARG A 202 -23.01 9.23 -11.62
N LYS A 203 -21.95 8.46 -11.92
CA LYS A 203 -21.03 8.71 -13.03
C LYS A 203 -21.47 8.05 -14.34
N ASP A 204 -22.59 7.31 -14.33
CA ASP A 204 -23.08 6.48 -15.44
C ASP A 204 -21.99 5.58 -16.02
N ILE A 205 -21.20 4.90 -15.18
CA ILE A 205 -20.14 3.98 -15.64
C ILE A 205 -20.77 2.66 -16.10
N ARG A 206 -20.40 2.20 -17.30
CA ARG A 206 -20.94 0.98 -17.93
C ARG A 206 -19.82 0.04 -18.37
N ILE A 207 -20.07 -1.27 -18.28
CA ILE A 207 -19.15 -2.26 -18.83
C ILE A 207 -19.05 -2.06 -20.34
N GLY A 208 -17.83 -2.03 -20.87
CA GLY A 208 -17.53 -1.69 -22.25
C GLY A 208 -17.00 -0.27 -22.43
N ASP A 209 -17.27 0.65 -21.49
CA ASP A 209 -16.83 2.05 -21.57
C ASP A 209 -15.31 2.16 -21.73
N ARG A 210 -14.87 3.18 -22.49
CA ARG A 210 -13.54 3.74 -22.27
C ARG A 210 -13.59 4.63 -21.04
N VAL A 211 -12.75 4.37 -20.05
CA VAL A 211 -12.77 5.03 -18.73
C VAL A 211 -11.45 5.73 -18.45
N TRP A 212 -11.53 6.89 -17.79
CA TRP A 212 -10.38 7.55 -17.20
C TRP A 212 -9.96 6.82 -15.92
N VAL A 213 -8.75 6.29 -15.91
CA VAL A 213 -8.12 5.62 -14.78
C VAL A 213 -7.07 6.53 -14.21
N LYS A 214 -7.15 6.76 -12.90
CA LYS A 214 -6.21 7.58 -12.17
C LYS A 214 -5.54 6.78 -11.08
N ARG A 215 -4.24 6.99 -10.93
CA ARG A 215 -3.43 6.36 -9.89
C ARG A 215 -2.96 7.40 -8.88
N ALA A 216 -3.70 7.58 -7.79
CA ALA A 216 -3.31 8.54 -6.74
C ALA A 216 -2.06 8.05 -5.99
N GLY A 217 -0.91 8.69 -6.26
CA GLY A 217 0.38 8.24 -5.75
C GLY A 217 0.65 6.80 -6.16
N GLU A 218 1.03 5.97 -5.20
CA GLU A 218 1.41 4.57 -5.49
C GLU A 218 0.36 3.52 -5.18
N VAL A 219 -0.74 3.87 -4.52
CA VAL A 219 -1.38 2.89 -3.63
C VAL A 219 -2.62 2.20 -4.18
N ILE A 220 -3.65 2.84 -4.75
CA ILE A 220 -4.76 2.09 -5.41
C ILE A 220 -5.29 2.90 -6.59
N PRO A 221 -5.31 2.35 -7.82
CA PRO A 221 -5.94 3.02 -8.96
C PRO A 221 -7.47 3.04 -8.82
N TYR A 222 -8.10 4.10 -9.30
CA TYR A 222 -9.56 4.29 -9.28
C TYR A 222 -10.08 4.87 -10.59
N ILE A 223 -11.37 4.67 -10.84
CA ILE A 223 -12.05 5.20 -12.02
C ILE A 223 -12.55 6.61 -11.76
N VAL A 224 -12.08 7.56 -12.57
CA VAL A 224 -12.53 8.96 -12.53
C VAL A 224 -13.92 9.06 -13.12
N GLY A 225 -14.13 8.50 -14.32
CA GLY A 225 -15.41 8.47 -15.02
C GLY A 225 -15.28 7.93 -16.45
N PRO A 226 -16.39 7.76 -17.17
CA PRO A 226 -16.40 7.29 -18.55
C PRO A 226 -16.05 8.42 -19.54
N VAL A 227 -15.52 8.04 -20.71
CA VAL A 227 -15.38 8.88 -21.89
C VAL A 227 -16.63 8.68 -22.74
N THR A 228 -17.69 9.42 -22.42
CA THR A 228 -19.03 9.22 -22.99
C THR A 228 -19.09 9.35 -24.50
N ASP A 229 -18.23 10.20 -25.09
CA ASP A 229 -18.21 10.49 -26.53
C ASP A 229 -17.72 9.31 -27.37
N LEU A 230 -17.10 8.31 -26.74
CA LEU A 230 -16.58 7.12 -27.41
C LEU A 230 -17.51 5.91 -27.28
N ARG A 231 -18.74 6.11 -26.81
CA ARG A 231 -19.73 5.05 -26.70
C ARG A 231 -20.27 4.64 -28.06
N ASP A 232 -20.40 3.34 -28.27
CA ASP A 232 -20.97 2.74 -29.48
C ASP A 232 -22.37 2.16 -29.26
N GLY A 233 -22.88 2.18 -28.02
CA GLY A 233 -24.20 1.69 -27.65
C GLY A 233 -24.22 0.21 -27.23
N SER A 234 -23.08 -0.49 -27.26
CA SER A 234 -22.96 -1.87 -26.77
C SER A 234 -22.75 -1.97 -25.26
N GLU A 235 -22.61 -0.83 -24.56
CA GLU A 235 -22.23 -0.79 -23.15
C GLU A 235 -23.35 -1.25 -22.21
N GLN A 236 -22.98 -1.97 -21.16
CA GLN A 236 -23.93 -2.59 -20.23
C GLN A 236 -23.97 -1.85 -18.89
N VAL A 237 -25.18 -1.54 -18.43
CA VAL A 237 -25.40 -0.89 -17.13
C VAL A 237 -24.96 -1.81 -16.01
N VAL A 238 -24.13 -1.29 -15.11
CA VAL A 238 -23.69 -1.99 -13.91
C VAL A 238 -24.74 -1.84 -12.82
N THR A 239 -25.24 -2.97 -12.32
CA THR A 239 -26.25 -3.00 -11.25
C THR A 239 -25.67 -3.66 -9.98
N PRO A 240 -26.14 -3.26 -8.79
CA PRO A 240 -25.75 -3.91 -7.55
C PRO A 240 -26.28 -5.35 -7.48
N PRO A 241 -25.53 -6.30 -6.91
CA PRO A 241 -26.01 -7.67 -6.73
C PRO A 241 -27.11 -7.72 -5.67
N GLU A 242 -28.17 -8.48 -5.92
CA GLU A 242 -29.23 -8.74 -4.93
C GLU A 242 -28.81 -9.81 -3.91
N ARG A 243 -27.88 -10.69 -4.30
CA ARG A 243 -27.34 -11.78 -3.47
C ARG A 243 -25.83 -11.79 -3.52
N CYS A 244 -25.19 -12.15 -2.40
CA CYS A 244 -23.75 -12.21 -2.29
C CYS A 244 -23.18 -13.27 -3.24
N PRO A 245 -22.24 -12.93 -4.14
CA PRO A 245 -21.72 -13.89 -5.13
C PRO A 245 -20.88 -15.02 -4.52
N PHE A 246 -20.54 -14.94 -3.23
CA PHE A 246 -19.69 -15.91 -2.54
C PHE A 246 -20.45 -16.87 -1.61
N CYS A 247 -21.67 -16.51 -1.18
CA CYS A 247 -22.44 -17.34 -0.24
C CYS A 247 -23.95 -17.29 -0.48
N ASP A 248 -24.39 -16.58 -1.52
CA ASP A 248 -25.78 -16.49 -1.95
C ASP A 248 -26.74 -15.85 -0.91
N ALA A 249 -26.24 -15.34 0.21
CA ALA A 249 -27.06 -14.60 1.18
C ALA A 249 -27.62 -13.30 0.57
N PRO A 250 -28.84 -12.87 0.94
CA PRO A 250 -29.39 -11.58 0.51
C PRO A 250 -28.46 -10.41 0.85
N VAL A 251 -28.29 -9.46 -0.08
CA VAL A 251 -27.50 -8.26 0.17
C VAL A 251 -28.29 -7.27 1.00
N VAL A 252 -27.64 -6.75 2.04
CA VAL A 252 -28.23 -5.79 2.97
C VAL A 252 -27.65 -4.39 2.71
N ARG A 253 -28.51 -3.38 2.69
CA ARG A 253 -28.14 -1.97 2.68
C ARG A 253 -28.59 -1.33 3.99
N VAL A 254 -27.63 -0.85 4.79
CA VAL A 254 -27.93 -0.20 6.06
C VAL A 254 -28.46 1.22 5.78
N PRO A 255 -29.59 1.65 6.39
CA PRO A 255 -30.10 3.00 6.24
C PRO A 255 -29.03 4.06 6.59
N GLY A 256 -28.83 5.02 5.69
CA GLY A 256 -27.83 6.08 5.85
C GLY A 256 -26.42 5.72 5.34
N GLU A 257 -26.20 4.50 4.86
CA GLU A 257 -24.91 4.07 4.31
C GLU A 257 -24.98 3.85 2.78
N VAL A 258 -23.87 4.14 2.10
CA VAL A 258 -23.69 3.89 0.66
C VAL A 258 -23.19 2.48 0.37
N ALA A 259 -22.62 1.82 1.39
CA ALA A 259 -22.04 0.48 1.25
C ALA A 259 -23.14 -0.59 1.25
N LEU A 260 -22.91 -1.63 0.45
CA LEU A 260 -23.70 -2.85 0.45
C LEU A 260 -22.97 -3.91 1.29
N TYR A 261 -23.72 -4.80 1.94
CA TYR A 261 -23.18 -5.77 2.86
C TYR A 261 -23.68 -7.19 2.59
N CYS A 262 -22.79 -8.16 2.75
CA CYS A 262 -23.12 -9.53 3.08
C CYS A 262 -23.08 -9.65 4.61
N ASP A 263 -24.21 -9.89 5.25
CA ASP A 263 -24.32 -10.03 6.72
C ASP A 263 -24.19 -11.49 7.19
N ASN A 264 -24.04 -12.44 6.25
CA ASN A 264 -23.89 -13.85 6.57
C ASN A 264 -22.54 -14.12 7.27
N PRO A 265 -22.54 -14.48 8.57
CA PRO A 265 -21.31 -14.76 9.31
C PRO A 265 -20.56 -15.97 8.75
N ALA A 266 -21.26 -16.91 8.11
CA ALA A 266 -20.71 -18.10 7.47
C ALA A 266 -20.24 -17.87 6.03
N CYS A 267 -20.18 -16.60 5.56
CA CYS A 267 -19.67 -16.30 4.23
C CYS A 267 -18.19 -16.75 4.10
N PRO A 268 -17.87 -17.69 3.19
CA PRO A 268 -16.52 -18.22 3.03
C PRO A 268 -15.45 -17.15 2.79
N GLU A 269 -15.72 -16.24 1.85
CA GLU A 269 -14.77 -15.19 1.48
C GLU A 269 -14.59 -14.18 2.63
N GLN A 270 -15.64 -13.88 3.40
CA GLN A 270 -15.47 -13.04 4.60
C GLN A 270 -14.59 -13.71 5.65
N LEU A 271 -14.75 -15.02 5.86
CA LEU A 271 -13.93 -15.77 6.80
C LEU A 271 -12.46 -15.72 6.40
N VAL A 272 -12.15 -15.99 5.13
CA VAL A 272 -10.77 -15.90 4.62
C VAL A 272 -10.18 -14.51 4.86
N ARG A 273 -10.97 -13.44 4.64
CA ARG A 273 -10.54 -12.05 4.90
C ARG A 273 -10.38 -11.71 6.38
N ARG A 274 -11.25 -12.25 7.24
CA ARG A 274 -11.13 -12.10 8.71
C ARG A 274 -9.87 -12.79 9.20
N VAL A 275 -9.61 -14.02 8.76
CA VAL A 275 -8.40 -14.76 9.07
C VAL A 275 -7.18 -14.01 8.56
N GLU A 276 -7.15 -13.58 7.29
CA GLU A 276 -6.06 -12.79 6.70
C GLU A 276 -5.74 -11.54 7.53
N TYR A 277 -6.78 -10.83 7.99
CA TYR A 277 -6.56 -9.68 8.86
C TYR A 277 -6.07 -10.06 10.25
N PHE A 278 -6.67 -11.09 10.86
CA PHE A 278 -6.32 -11.58 12.19
C PHE A 278 -4.83 -11.94 12.28
N VAL A 279 -4.31 -12.65 11.28
CA VAL A 279 -2.91 -13.11 11.23
C VAL A 279 -1.94 -12.02 10.76
N SER A 280 -2.43 -10.87 10.30
CA SER A 280 -1.59 -9.81 9.72
C SER A 280 -0.60 -9.22 10.72
N ARG A 281 0.47 -8.61 10.19
CA ARG A 281 1.54 -7.97 10.98
C ARG A 281 1.05 -6.85 11.91
N GLY A 282 -0.09 -6.23 11.62
CA GLY A 282 -0.70 -5.20 12.48
C GLY A 282 -1.69 -5.75 13.51
N ALA A 283 -1.94 -7.06 13.50
CA ALA A 283 -2.90 -7.78 14.34
C ALA A 283 -2.16 -8.84 15.17
N MET A 284 -2.40 -10.13 14.96
CA MET A 284 -1.75 -11.20 15.74
C MET A 284 -0.35 -11.59 15.25
N ASP A 285 0.12 -11.01 14.13
CA ASP A 285 1.50 -11.12 13.60
C ASP A 285 1.99 -12.56 13.39
N ILE A 286 1.24 -13.34 12.62
CA ILE A 286 1.61 -14.71 12.26
C ILE A 286 2.18 -14.70 10.83
N GLY A 287 3.45 -14.31 10.70
CA GLY A 287 4.06 -13.95 9.41
C GLY A 287 4.04 -15.05 8.33
N THR A 288 3.98 -16.33 8.68
CA THR A 288 3.88 -17.45 7.72
C THR A 288 2.45 -17.80 7.33
N PHE A 289 1.45 -17.14 7.91
CA PHE A 289 0.05 -17.37 7.66
C PHE A 289 -0.47 -16.22 6.78
N GLY A 290 -0.52 -16.45 5.46
CA GLY A 290 -1.04 -15.49 4.49
C GLY A 290 -2.44 -15.83 3.99
N SER A 291 -2.97 -15.02 3.06
CA SER A 291 -4.27 -15.24 2.41
C SER A 291 -4.39 -16.60 1.72
N GLN A 292 -3.32 -17.07 1.06
CA GLN A 292 -3.30 -18.39 0.44
C GLN A 292 -3.42 -19.53 1.45
N THR A 293 -2.76 -19.39 2.62
CA THR A 293 -2.86 -20.36 3.71
C THR A 293 -4.26 -20.34 4.31
N ALA A 294 -4.86 -19.15 4.51
CA ALA A 294 -6.23 -19.02 5.01
C ALA A 294 -7.24 -19.71 4.09
N ALA A 295 -7.15 -19.45 2.78
CA ALA A 295 -8.01 -20.07 1.79
C ALA A 295 -7.85 -21.60 1.76
N LEU A 296 -6.61 -22.12 1.77
CA LEU A 296 -6.33 -23.55 1.76
C LEU A 296 -6.86 -24.26 3.02
N LEU A 297 -6.61 -23.70 4.20
CA LEU A 297 -7.06 -24.30 5.46
C LEU A 297 -8.59 -24.31 5.55
N PHE A 298 -9.25 -23.26 5.05
CA PHE A 298 -10.69 -23.21 4.95
C PHE A 298 -11.23 -24.24 3.95
N GLU A 299 -10.64 -24.34 2.75
CA GLU A 299 -11.04 -25.32 1.71
C GLU A 299 -10.93 -26.77 2.21
N LYS A 300 -9.92 -27.06 3.04
CA LYS A 300 -9.71 -28.37 3.66
C LYS A 300 -10.55 -28.60 4.92
N GLY A 301 -11.39 -27.64 5.32
CA GLY A 301 -12.23 -27.73 6.52
C GLY A 301 -11.44 -27.75 7.83
N LEU A 302 -10.20 -27.26 7.83
CA LEU A 302 -9.35 -27.21 9.02
C LEU A 302 -9.62 -25.96 9.87
N ILE A 303 -10.24 -24.92 9.29
CA ILE A 303 -10.67 -23.71 10.01
C ILE A 303 -12.07 -23.28 9.54
N HIS A 304 -12.89 -22.84 10.49
CA HIS A 304 -14.24 -22.29 10.33
C HIS A 304 -14.41 -20.95 11.05
N ASP A 305 -13.44 -20.56 11.87
CA ASP A 305 -13.30 -19.22 12.42
C ASP A 305 -11.83 -18.91 12.77
N VAL A 306 -11.60 -17.78 13.46
CA VAL A 306 -10.26 -17.36 13.88
C VAL A 306 -9.75 -18.12 15.12
N ALA A 307 -10.63 -18.74 15.91
CA ALA A 307 -10.25 -19.52 17.08
C ALA A 307 -9.66 -20.87 16.66
N ASP A 308 -10.18 -21.48 15.59
CA ASP A 308 -9.69 -22.74 15.04
C ASP A 308 -8.19 -22.71 14.68
N ILE A 309 -7.64 -21.54 14.38
CA ILE A 309 -6.19 -21.33 14.15
C ILE A 309 -5.36 -21.91 15.29
N TYR A 310 -5.83 -21.78 16.54
CA TYR A 310 -5.12 -22.23 17.73
C TYR A 310 -5.30 -23.72 18.05
N TYR A 311 -6.15 -24.41 17.28
CA TYR A 311 -6.42 -25.84 17.41
C TYR A 311 -5.86 -26.68 16.26
N LEU A 312 -5.21 -26.05 15.28
CA LEU A 312 -4.55 -26.73 14.16
C LEU A 312 -3.53 -27.75 14.66
N GLN A 313 -3.66 -29.00 14.21
CA GLN A 313 -2.74 -30.08 14.56
C GLN A 313 -1.63 -30.22 13.53
N ARG A 314 -0.46 -30.63 13.99
CA ARG A 314 0.72 -30.83 13.14
C ARG A 314 0.45 -31.80 12.00
N ASP A 315 -0.21 -32.92 12.31
CA ASP A 315 -0.44 -34.01 11.35
C ASP A 315 -1.36 -33.58 10.21
N ASP A 316 -2.41 -32.82 10.52
CA ASP A 316 -3.33 -32.25 9.52
C ASP A 316 -2.59 -31.29 8.57
N LEU A 317 -1.67 -30.49 9.11
CA LEU A 317 -0.86 -29.57 8.31
C LEU A 317 0.15 -30.29 7.43
N LEU A 318 0.77 -31.38 7.91
CA LEU A 318 1.72 -32.18 7.13
C LEU A 318 1.04 -32.97 6.00
N ALA A 319 -0.25 -33.25 6.12
CA ALA A 319 -1.04 -33.87 5.06
C ALA A 319 -1.31 -32.91 3.87
N LEU A 320 -1.06 -31.61 4.03
CA LEU A 320 -1.27 -30.62 2.98
C LEU A 320 -0.13 -30.61 1.96
N GLU A 321 -0.49 -30.51 0.68
CA GLU A 321 0.48 -30.39 -0.40
C GLU A 321 1.36 -29.14 -0.21
N GLY A 322 2.68 -29.31 -0.28
CA GLY A 322 3.64 -28.22 -0.10
C GLY A 322 3.89 -27.79 1.36
N TYR A 323 3.36 -28.51 2.36
CA TYR A 323 3.64 -28.29 3.78
C TYR A 323 4.62 -29.33 4.31
N LYS A 324 5.91 -28.97 4.31
CA LYS A 324 6.99 -29.76 4.91
C LYS A 324 7.22 -29.35 6.36
N GLU A 325 7.91 -30.19 7.13
CA GLU A 325 8.20 -30.00 8.57
C GLU A 325 8.56 -28.56 8.93
N LYS A 326 9.59 -27.98 8.29
CA LYS A 326 10.03 -26.61 8.59
C LYS A 326 8.94 -25.54 8.41
N LYS A 327 8.07 -25.70 7.40
CA LYS A 327 6.97 -24.76 7.15
C LYS A 327 5.89 -24.90 8.22
N VAL A 328 5.58 -26.13 8.60
CA VAL A 328 4.64 -26.45 9.68
C VAL A 328 5.18 -25.95 11.03
N ASP A 329 6.46 -26.16 11.31
CA ASP A 329 7.14 -25.65 12.51
C ASP A 329 7.03 -24.13 12.62
N ASN A 330 7.37 -23.41 11.54
CA ASN A 330 7.29 -21.96 11.53
C ASN A 330 5.86 -21.45 11.73
N LEU A 331 4.87 -22.13 11.12
CA LEU A 331 3.46 -21.77 11.29
C LEU A 331 2.99 -21.97 12.72
N LEU A 332 3.21 -23.15 13.29
CA LEU A 332 2.83 -23.46 14.67
C LEU A 332 3.58 -22.58 15.68
N ALA A 333 4.86 -22.31 15.47
CA ALA A 333 5.63 -21.39 16.29
C ALA A 333 5.08 -19.95 16.23
N GLY A 334 4.67 -19.49 15.04
CA GLY A 334 4.02 -18.18 14.88
C GLY A 334 2.67 -18.12 15.58
N ILE A 335 1.85 -19.18 15.48
CA ILE A 335 0.57 -19.30 16.19
C ILE A 335 0.80 -19.24 17.71
N GLU A 336 1.77 -19.98 18.23
CA GLU A 336 2.08 -19.98 19.66
C GLU A 336 2.58 -18.60 20.14
N ALA A 337 3.52 -17.99 19.40
CA ALA A 337 4.02 -16.65 19.71
C ALA A 337 2.90 -15.60 19.72
N SER A 338 1.90 -15.73 18.84
CA SER A 338 0.78 -14.78 18.75
C SER A 338 -0.05 -14.69 20.03
N LYS A 339 -0.08 -15.73 20.86
CA LYS A 339 -0.80 -15.75 22.14
C LYS A 339 -0.27 -14.71 23.14
N SER A 340 0.97 -14.24 22.95
CA SER A 340 1.61 -13.22 23.78
C SER A 340 1.37 -11.79 23.29
N GLN A 341 0.64 -11.60 22.19
CA GLN A 341 0.34 -10.26 21.67
C GLN A 341 -0.52 -9.46 22.66
N PRO A 342 -0.30 -8.13 22.76
CA PRO A 342 -1.11 -7.25 23.60
C PRO A 342 -2.62 -7.32 23.31
N PRO A 343 -3.48 -7.14 24.34
CA PRO A 343 -4.93 -7.28 24.21
C PRO A 343 -5.54 -6.28 23.21
N GLU A 344 -4.95 -5.09 23.03
CA GLU A 344 -5.38 -4.10 22.03
C GLU A 344 -5.20 -4.62 20.60
N ARG A 345 -4.18 -5.45 20.35
CA ARG A 345 -3.98 -6.08 19.05
C ARG A 345 -5.00 -7.18 18.81
N LEU A 346 -5.34 -7.95 19.84
CA LEU A 346 -6.42 -8.95 19.77
C LEU A 346 -7.77 -8.29 19.49
N LEU A 347 -8.12 -7.23 20.22
CA LEU A 347 -9.38 -6.51 20.03
C LEU A 347 -9.48 -5.94 18.61
N ALA A 348 -8.39 -5.36 18.09
CA ALA A 348 -8.33 -4.95 16.70
C ALA A 348 -8.46 -6.15 15.73
N ALA A 349 -7.76 -7.25 15.99
CA ALA A 349 -7.73 -8.45 15.15
C ALA A 349 -9.10 -9.12 14.98
N LEU A 350 -9.98 -9.05 15.98
CA LEU A 350 -11.36 -9.55 15.91
C LEU A 350 -12.20 -8.83 14.84
N GLY A 351 -11.73 -7.69 14.32
CA GLY A 351 -12.36 -7.02 13.18
C GLY A 351 -13.72 -6.41 13.51
N VAL A 352 -13.95 -6.05 14.78
CA VAL A 352 -15.17 -5.39 15.22
C VAL A 352 -15.33 -4.08 14.44
N ARG A 353 -16.54 -3.85 13.93
CA ARG A 353 -16.85 -2.67 13.10
C ARG A 353 -16.48 -1.39 13.86
N PHE A 354 -15.77 -0.48 13.18
CA PHE A 354 -15.23 0.78 13.72
C PHE A 354 -14.12 0.66 14.78
N VAL A 355 -13.72 -0.55 15.17
CA VAL A 355 -12.63 -0.78 16.13
C VAL A 355 -11.35 -1.16 15.39
N GLY A 356 -10.61 -0.15 14.93
CA GLY A 356 -9.25 -0.33 14.41
C GLY A 356 -8.19 -0.28 15.53
N GLY A 357 -6.91 -0.45 15.19
CA GLY A 357 -5.82 -0.48 16.18
C GLY A 357 -5.76 0.74 17.11
N VAL A 358 -6.08 1.94 16.60
CA VAL A 358 -6.15 3.16 17.42
C VAL A 358 -7.29 3.09 18.43
N VAL A 359 -8.49 2.71 18.00
CA VAL A 359 -9.67 2.63 18.88
C VAL A 359 -9.50 1.51 19.90
N ALA A 360 -8.93 0.37 19.48
CA ALA A 360 -8.64 -0.74 20.38
C ALA A 360 -7.69 -0.33 21.52
N GLY A 361 -6.64 0.43 21.23
CA GLY A 361 -5.73 0.97 22.25
C GLY A 361 -6.27 2.15 23.05
N LEU A 362 -7.46 2.67 22.73
CA LEU A 362 -8.18 3.64 23.57
C LEU A 362 -9.19 2.96 24.51
N LEU A 363 -9.69 1.78 24.12
CA LEU A 363 -10.67 1.00 24.90
C LEU A 363 -10.02 0.14 25.99
N LEU A 364 -8.73 -0.14 25.86
CA LEU A 364 -7.88 -0.90 26.79
C LEU A 364 -6.74 0.00 27.24
#